data_AF-A0A844T2Q7-F1
#
_entry.id   AF-A0A844T2Q7-F1
#
_cell.length_a   1.000
_cell.length_b   1.000
_cell.length_c   1.000
_cell.angle_alpha   90.00
_cell.angle_beta   90.00
_cell.angle_gamma   90.00
#
_symmetry.space_group_name_H-M   'P 1'
#
loop_
_entity.id
_entity.type
_entity.pdbx_description
1 polymer ?
#
loop_
_entity_poly.entity_id
_entity_poly.type
_entity_poly.pdbx_seq_one_letter_code
_entity_poly.pdbx_strand_id
1 'polypeptide(L)' 'MSAASGDNIGAAEKQTEPASGAAKTLIMRGNRLDSRDLFAAEREIIIMHGEEHYRLRLTSQNKLILTK' A
#
# COMPACT_ATOMS: atom_id res chain seq x y z
N MET A 1 37.27 -30.69 30.15
CA MET A 1 36.38 -29.66 30.73
C MET A 1 36.94 -28.29 30.34
N SER A 2 36.64 -27.78 29.14
CA SER A 2 36.95 -26.39 28.74
C SER A 2 35.93 -25.95 27.70
N ALA A 3 35.37 -24.77 27.93
CA ALA A 3 34.25 -24.17 27.23
C ALA A 3 34.70 -23.24 26.09
N ALA A 4 33.86 -23.12 25.07
CA ALA A 4 33.57 -21.90 24.28
C ALA A 4 32.30 -22.23 23.47
N SER A 5 31.12 -21.64 23.73
CA SER A 5 30.70 -20.32 23.21
C SER A 5 31.08 -20.14 21.74
N GLY A 6 30.19 -19.97 20.78
CA GLY A 6 28.74 -19.79 20.78
C GLY A 6 28.39 -19.40 19.35
N ASP A 7 27.27 -19.90 18.82
CA ASP A 7 26.80 -19.53 17.49
C ASP A 7 25.33 -19.15 17.57
N ASN A 8 25.09 -17.87 17.82
CA ASN A 8 23.80 -17.23 17.62
C ASN A 8 23.67 -16.91 16.13
N ILE A 9 23.26 -17.90 15.34
CA ILE A 9 22.85 -17.65 13.95
C ILE A 9 21.45 -17.04 13.96
N GLY A 10 21.44 -15.70 13.95
CA GLY A 10 20.25 -14.89 13.68
C GLY A 10 19.65 -15.29 12.34
N ALA A 11 18.51 -15.99 12.41
CA ALA A 11 17.71 -16.31 11.24
C ALA A 11 16.96 -15.05 10.81
N ALA A 12 17.62 -14.29 9.95
CA ALA A 12 17.08 -13.49 8.87
C ALA A 12 15.63 -13.02 9.04
N GLU A 13 15.51 -11.83 9.62
CA GLU A 13 14.45 -10.89 9.35
C GLU A 13 14.36 -10.66 7.83
N LYS A 14 13.57 -11.46 7.13
CA LYS A 14 12.91 -11.00 5.90
C LYS A 14 11.55 -10.47 6.30
N GLN A 15 11.57 -9.36 7.04
CA GLN A 15 10.49 -8.41 6.94
C GLN A 15 10.51 -7.93 5.50
N THR A 16 9.64 -8.52 4.67
CA THR A 16 9.16 -7.88 3.46
C THR A 16 8.42 -6.64 3.96
N GLU A 17 9.16 -5.58 4.22
CA GLU A 17 8.63 -4.24 4.39
C GLU A 17 7.85 -3.97 3.11
N PRO A 18 6.51 -3.92 3.13
CA PRO A 18 5.81 -3.37 1.98
C PRO A 18 6.36 -1.95 1.87
N ALA A 19 6.74 -1.53 0.66
CA ALA A 19 7.18 -0.17 0.37
C ALA A 19 6.05 0.80 0.74
N SER A 20 5.92 1.08 2.03
CA SER A 20 4.86 1.82 2.67
C SER A 20 5.33 3.26 2.69
N GLY A 21 4.63 4.12 1.94
CA GLY A 21 4.78 5.56 2.07
C GLY A 21 5.49 6.28 0.93
N ALA A 22 5.53 5.72 -0.28
CA ALA A 22 5.84 6.55 -1.45
C ALA A 22 4.68 7.53 -1.68
N ALA A 23 4.82 8.75 -1.15
CA ALA A 23 3.86 9.83 -1.37
C ALA A 23 3.73 10.08 -2.88
N LYS A 24 2.50 9.97 -3.40
CA LYS A 24 2.20 10.17 -4.81
C LYS A 24 1.53 11.53 -5.01
N THR A 25 2.06 12.32 -5.93
CA THR A 25 1.40 13.55 -6.38
C THR A 25 0.37 13.23 -7.46
N LEU A 26 -0.85 13.72 -7.27
CA LEU A 26 -1.95 13.60 -8.23
C LEU A 26 -2.34 15.00 -8.68
N ILE A 27 -2.58 15.19 -9.98
CA ILE A 27 -3.00 16.47 -10.52
C ILE A 27 -4.52 16.50 -10.63
N MET A 28 -5.15 17.41 -9.89
CA MET A 28 -6.58 17.66 -9.97
C MET A 28 -6.87 18.73 -11.02
N ARG A 29 -7.72 18.39 -12.00
CA ARG A 29 -8.15 19.32 -13.05
C ARG A 29 -9.56 19.81 -12.73
N GLY A 30 -9.65 20.93 -12.02
CA GLY A 30 -10.92 21.44 -11.50
C GLY A 30 -11.46 20.50 -10.43
N ASN A 31 -12.58 19.82 -10.72
CA ASN A 31 -13.18 18.81 -9.84
C ASN A 31 -12.96 17.36 -10.34
N ARG A 32 -11.98 17.14 -11.23
CA ARG A 32 -11.75 15.85 -11.88
C ARG A 32 -10.36 15.31 -11.57
N LEU A 33 -10.30 14.01 -11.35
CA LEU A 33 -9.07 13.24 -11.25
C LEU A 33 -9.10 12.13 -12.30
N ASP A 34 -7.95 11.81 -12.89
CA ASP A 34 -7.84 10.65 -13.79
C ASP A 34 -7.67 9.37 -12.97
N SER A 35 -8.52 8.38 -13.20
CA SER A 35 -8.45 7.10 -12.50
C SER A 35 -7.16 6.35 -12.82
N ARG A 36 -6.57 6.56 -14.01
CA ARG A 36 -5.28 5.95 -14.37
C ARG A 36 -4.16 6.49 -13.48
N ASP A 37 -4.18 7.78 -13.18
CA ASP A 37 -3.20 8.39 -12.27
C ASP A 37 -3.43 7.89 -10.85
N LEU A 38 -4.67 7.67 -10.44
CA LEU A 38 -5.00 7.12 -9.12
C LEU A 38 -4.49 5.68 -8.95
N PHE A 39 -4.71 4.83 -9.96
CA PHE A 39 -4.40 3.39 -9.92
C PHE A 39 -3.09 2.99 -10.64
N ALA A 40 -2.19 3.93 -10.90
CA ALA A 40 -0.97 3.64 -11.68
C ALA A 40 0.01 2.70 -10.94
N ALA A 41 -0.03 2.70 -9.59
CA ALA A 41 0.83 1.86 -8.76
C ALA A 41 0.05 0.64 -8.22
N GLU A 42 -1.16 0.89 -7.71
CA GLU A 42 -2.01 -0.11 -7.09
C GLU A 42 -3.40 -0.06 -7.69
N ARG A 43 -4.16 -1.17 -7.67
CA ARG A 43 -5.54 -1.22 -8.20
C ARG A 43 -6.61 -0.91 -7.16
N GLU A 44 -6.18 -0.52 -5.96
CA GLU A 44 -7.00 -0.18 -4.82
C GLU A 44 -6.37 0.99 -4.09
N ILE A 45 -7.20 1.91 -3.59
CA ILE A 45 -6.77 2.98 -2.67
C ILE A 45 -7.71 3.02 -1.47
N ILE A 46 -7.18 3.49 -0.35
CA ILE A 46 -7.95 3.74 0.86
C ILE A 46 -8.16 5.25 0.99
N ILE A 47 -9.41 5.65 1.18
CA ILE A 47 -9.84 7.02 1.41
C ILE A 47 -10.28 7.12 2.86
N MET A 48 -9.50 7.81 3.66
CA MET A 48 -9.85 8.14 5.04
C MET A 48 -10.87 9.26 5.03
N HIS A 49 -12.08 9.02 5.54
CA HIS A 49 -13.15 10.00 5.64
C HIS A 49 -13.71 10.01 7.06
N GLY A 50 -13.27 11.01 7.85
CA GLY A 50 -13.54 11.02 9.29
C GLY A 50 -12.86 9.84 9.97
N GLU A 51 -13.64 9.04 10.68
CA GLU A 51 -13.20 7.79 11.31
C GLU A 51 -13.42 6.57 10.42
N GLU A 52 -14.01 6.77 9.23
CA GLU A 52 -14.37 5.69 8.32
C GLU A 52 -13.34 5.54 7.21
N HIS A 53 -13.12 4.28 6.81
CA HIS A 53 -12.15 3.93 5.78
C HIS A 53 -12.92 3.45 4.57
N TYR A 54 -12.89 4.22 3.48
CA TYR A 54 -13.48 3.78 2.22
C TYR A 54 -12.41 3.18 1.33
N ARG A 55 -12.77 2.16 0.56
CA ARG A 55 -11.88 1.52 -0.42
C ARG A 55 -12.40 1.79 -1.81
N LEU A 56 -11.63 2.51 -2.61
CA LEU A 56 -11.93 2.69 -4.02
C LEU A 56 -11.05 1.72 -4.82
N ARG A 57 -11.67 0.84 -5.61
CA ARG A 57 -10.98 -0.20 -6.37
C ARG A 57 -11.35 -0.18 -7.84
N LEU A 58 -10.39 -0.48 -8.70
CA LEU A 58 -10.62 -0.78 -10.11
C LEU A 58 -10.95 -2.27 -10.30
N THR A 59 -12.13 -2.57 -10.82
CA THR A 59 -12.57 -3.93 -11.13
C THR A 59 -11.98 -4.44 -12.46
N SER A 60 -12.05 -5.75 -12.70
CA SER A 60 -11.65 -6.37 -13.97
C SER A 60 -12.48 -5.91 -15.17
N GLN A 61 -13.66 -5.33 -14.94
CA GLN A 61 -14.51 -4.71 -15.96
C GLN A 61 -14.17 -3.23 -16.21
N ASN A 62 -13.02 -2.76 -15.72
CA ASN A 62 -12.61 -1.36 -15.75
C ASN A 62 -13.59 -0.39 -15.08
N LYS A 63 -14.49 -0.88 -14.23
CA LYS A 63 -15.39 -0.05 -13.41
C LYS A 63 -14.76 0.24 -12.06
N LEU A 64 -15.01 1.43 -11.54
CA LEU A 64 -14.63 1.82 -10.19
C LEU A 64 -15.73 1.43 -9.21
N ILE A 65 -15.34 0.83 -8.09
CA ILE A 65 -16.24 0.53 -6.98
C ILE A 65 -15.71 1.19 -5.72
N LEU A 66 -16.58 1.89 -5.01
CA LEU A 66 -16.32 2.41 -3.67
C LEU A 66 -17.02 1.51 -2.67
N THR A 67 -16.27 0.96 -1.72
CA THR A 67 -16.80 0.22 -0.58
C THR A 67 -16.43 0.94 0.71
N LYS A 68 -17.15 0.63 1.76
CA LYS A 68 -16.80 0.97 3.14
C LYS A 68 -16.01 -0.19 3.76
#